data_AF-A0A165ZNK5-F1
#
_entry.id   AF-A0A165ZNK5-F1
#
_cell.length_a   1.000
_cell.length_b   1.000
_cell.length_c   1.000
_cell.angle_alpha   90.00
_cell.angle_beta   90.00
_cell.angle_gamma   90.00
#
_symmetry.space_group_name_H-M   'P 1'
#
loop_
_entity.id
_entity.type
_entity.pdbx_description
1 polymer ?
#
loop_
_entity_poly.entity_id
_entity_poly.type
_entity_poly.pdbx_seq_one_letter_code
_entity_poly.pdbx_strand_id
1 'polypeptide(L)'
;MAFLSWDLLRSARLWTLIAIVSWIIPLVSIFTPRSLGVRSNTDSIDATCTVPSVELQNTEALFQTGVFVDKADRYDDGAPNLPTSNPCHSSNCTYTISDRAPAAQCNQTVPDSSAFWLGALDIYWNAKPSGATWDPTNSGIRGQIAIEYNSEENIQQANGVGTSFACALFNTTYQIEVQWSGDSSTACINSIEYGGVYLFGAMPGEFSALNTAKDRETTNFEAIKNTIYSQMNESLVLLQHAFYFTTPDSVDVIYTSLAANNSIQEGLEWVSDLVTAVEQVFQNTTHSLLAFDFGTTADVSCLLTKSGLVFSYNPQMLWLAYGINLAVSVLCLAAGAIAAKGNQFGGDAGFGAFLDSTRHSELNVQDIDETAKLRYGRLSSHGEQWGFMVGG
;
A
#
# COMPACT_ATOMS: atom_id res chain seq x y z
N MET A 1 -10.40 -54.69 -38.96
CA MET A 1 -11.26 -53.47 -39.02
C MET A 1 -12.74 -53.87 -39.16
N ALA A 2 -13.29 -54.55 -38.16
CA ALA A 2 -14.70 -54.99 -38.18
C ALA A 2 -15.66 -54.01 -37.48
N PHE A 3 -15.14 -52.99 -36.79
CA PHE A 3 -15.92 -52.03 -36.01
C PHE A 3 -16.57 -50.89 -36.83
N LEU A 4 -16.30 -50.81 -38.14
CA LEU A 4 -16.85 -49.79 -39.04
C LEU A 4 -17.81 -50.38 -40.10
N SER A 5 -18.36 -51.58 -39.88
CA SER A 5 -19.38 -52.10 -40.80
C SER A 5 -20.67 -51.28 -40.66
N TRP A 6 -21.13 -50.76 -41.79
CA TRP A 6 -22.25 -49.83 -41.87
C TRP A 6 -23.56 -50.46 -41.33
N ASP A 7 -23.71 -51.77 -41.44
CA ASP A 7 -24.87 -52.51 -40.93
C ASP A 7 -24.92 -52.60 -39.41
N LEU A 8 -23.76 -52.66 -38.73
CA LEU A 8 -23.68 -52.59 -37.26
C LEU A 8 -24.02 -51.18 -36.76
N LEU A 9 -23.59 -50.14 -37.49
CA LEU A 9 -24.01 -48.75 -37.26
C LEU A 9 -25.51 -48.54 -37.51
N ARG A 10 -26.11 -49.26 -38.46
CA ARG A 10 -27.54 -49.15 -38.78
C ARG A 10 -28.45 -49.87 -37.79
N SER A 11 -28.02 -51.00 -37.20
CA SER A 11 -28.81 -51.80 -36.24
C SER A 11 -28.58 -51.40 -34.78
N ALA A 12 -27.36 -51.01 -34.41
CA ALA A 12 -26.98 -50.65 -33.04
C ALA A 12 -27.00 -49.13 -32.78
N ARG A 13 -27.97 -48.41 -33.36
CA ARG A 13 -28.07 -46.93 -33.31
C ARG A 13 -28.00 -46.34 -31.91
N LEU A 14 -28.49 -47.07 -30.92
CA LEU A 14 -28.49 -46.62 -29.52
C LEU A 14 -27.14 -46.84 -28.84
N TRP A 15 -26.48 -47.96 -29.11
CA TRP A 15 -25.17 -48.29 -28.51
C TRP A 15 -24.05 -47.42 -29.08
N THR A 16 -24.10 -47.09 -30.37
CA THR A 16 -23.17 -46.14 -30.99
C THR A 16 -23.35 -44.73 -30.42
N LEU A 17 -24.58 -44.29 -30.16
CA LEU A 17 -24.84 -43.02 -29.48
C LEU A 17 -24.29 -43.00 -28.05
N ILE A 18 -24.49 -44.06 -27.26
CA ILE A 18 -23.95 -44.15 -25.89
C ILE A 18 -22.42 -44.12 -25.91
N ALA A 19 -21.78 -44.83 -26.85
CA ALA A 19 -20.33 -44.82 -26.99
C ALA A 19 -19.79 -43.44 -27.39
N ILE A 20 -20.45 -42.74 -28.33
CA ILE A 20 -20.07 -41.38 -28.74
C ILE A 20 -20.22 -40.39 -27.57
N VAL A 21 -21.33 -40.45 -26.83
CA VAL A 21 -21.53 -39.59 -25.64
C VAL A 21 -20.47 -39.88 -24.58
N SER A 22 -20.20 -41.16 -24.29
CA SER A 22 -19.17 -41.58 -23.32
C SER A 22 -17.78 -41.04 -23.67
N TRP A 23 -17.47 -40.96 -24.98
CA TRP A 23 -16.22 -40.39 -25.48
C TRP A 23 -16.18 -38.85 -25.47
N ILE A 24 -17.33 -38.18 -25.49
CA ILE A 24 -17.41 -36.72 -25.44
C ILE A 24 -17.32 -36.20 -23.99
N ILE A 25 -17.70 -36.98 -22.98
CA ILE A 25 -17.64 -36.58 -21.56
C ILE A 25 -16.23 -36.09 -21.13
N PRO A 26 -15.12 -36.79 -21.44
CA PRO A 26 -13.77 -36.32 -21.12
C PRO A 26 -13.36 -35.06 -21.90
N LEU A 27 -13.92 -34.83 -23.09
CA LEU A 27 -13.62 -33.63 -23.88
C LEU A 27 -14.20 -32.36 -23.23
N VAL A 28 -15.35 -32.47 -22.54
CA VAL A 28 -15.96 -31.31 -21.88
C VAL A 28 -15.15 -30.85 -20.66
N SER A 29 -14.45 -31.74 -19.95
CA SER A 29 -13.59 -31.34 -18.83
C SER A 29 -12.38 -30.51 -19.29
N ILE A 30 -11.88 -30.77 -20.50
CA ILE A 30 -10.78 -30.02 -21.13
C ILE A 30 -11.23 -28.60 -21.54
N PHE A 31 -12.50 -28.41 -21.91
CA PHE A 31 -13.03 -27.13 -22.38
C PHE A 31 -13.63 -26.23 -21.29
N THR A 32 -13.19 -26.33 -20.03
CA THR A 32 -13.56 -25.37 -18.98
C THR A 32 -12.44 -24.35 -18.62
N PRO A 33 -11.77 -23.69 -19.59
CA PRO A 33 -10.69 -22.74 -19.33
C PRO A 33 -11.16 -21.44 -18.64
N ARG A 34 -12.45 -21.29 -18.32
CA ARG A 34 -13.04 -20.13 -17.62
C ARG A 34 -13.30 -20.35 -16.13
N SER A 35 -13.03 -21.54 -15.59
CA SER A 35 -13.22 -21.81 -14.16
C SER A 35 -12.11 -21.23 -13.28
N LEU A 36 -10.92 -21.03 -13.86
CA LEU A 36 -9.74 -20.47 -13.20
C LEU A 36 -9.56 -19.00 -13.64
N GLY A 37 -9.88 -18.07 -12.75
CA GLY A 37 -9.56 -16.66 -12.94
C GLY A 37 -8.22 -16.33 -12.29
N VAL A 38 -7.36 -15.59 -12.97
CA VAL A 38 -6.22 -14.94 -12.32
C VAL A 38 -6.72 -13.60 -11.80
N ARG A 39 -6.65 -13.39 -10.49
CA ARG A 39 -6.95 -12.10 -9.86
C ARG A 39 -5.70 -11.60 -9.16
N SER A 40 -5.44 -10.30 -9.24
CA SER A 40 -4.49 -9.66 -8.33
C SER A 40 -5.14 -9.66 -6.95
N ASN A 41 -4.52 -10.33 -6.00
CA ASN A 41 -4.86 -10.20 -4.60
C ASN A 41 -3.76 -9.38 -3.92
N THR A 42 -4.17 -8.52 -3.00
CA THR A 42 -3.25 -7.69 -2.24
C THR A 42 -3.31 -8.18 -0.80
N ASP A 43 -2.25 -8.85 -0.37
CA ASP A 43 -2.13 -9.33 1.01
C ASP A 43 -1.31 -8.32 1.81
N SER A 44 -1.82 -7.95 2.98
CA SER A 44 -1.15 -7.08 3.94
C SER A 44 -0.54 -7.92 5.06
N ILE A 45 0.77 -7.82 5.24
CA ILE A 45 1.53 -8.58 6.23
C ILE A 45 2.17 -7.61 7.21
N ASP A 46 1.89 -7.77 8.50
CA ASP A 46 2.61 -7.06 9.55
C ASP A 46 4.04 -7.59 9.61
N ALA A 47 5.02 -6.70 9.44
CA ALA A 47 6.43 -7.01 9.62
C ALA A 47 7.14 -5.91 10.42
N THR A 48 8.42 -6.13 10.70
CA THR A 48 9.31 -5.15 11.30
C THR A 48 10.21 -4.57 10.22
N CYS A 49 10.21 -3.26 10.06
CA CYS A 49 11.06 -2.55 9.12
C CYS A 49 12.06 -1.68 9.87
N THR A 50 13.32 -1.73 9.45
CA THR A 50 14.36 -0.83 9.95
C THR A 50 14.29 0.46 9.14
N VAL A 51 13.84 1.54 9.77
CA VAL A 51 13.65 2.85 9.12
C VAL A 51 14.64 3.86 9.70
N PRO A 52 15.09 4.85 8.91
CA PRO A 52 15.78 6.00 9.46
C PRO A 52 14.87 6.69 10.49
N SER A 53 15.39 6.93 11.69
CA SER A 53 14.67 7.62 12.76
C SER A 53 15.63 8.54 13.48
N VAL A 54 15.13 9.73 13.81
CA VAL A 54 15.91 10.78 14.46
C VAL A 54 15.44 10.89 15.90
N GLU A 55 16.09 10.14 16.78
CA GLU A 55 15.79 10.25 18.20
C GLU A 55 16.40 11.55 18.76
N LEU A 56 15.60 12.63 18.79
CA LEU A 56 16.03 13.95 19.27
C LEU A 56 16.51 13.96 20.73
N GLN A 57 16.19 12.92 21.51
CA GLN A 57 16.64 12.80 22.91
C GLN A 57 18.10 12.31 23.03
N ASN A 58 18.63 11.68 21.98
CA ASN A 58 19.88 10.92 22.03
C ASN A 58 20.89 11.34 20.95
N THR A 59 20.48 12.15 19.98
CA THR A 59 21.33 12.54 18.85
C THR A 59 22.22 13.73 19.21
N GLU A 60 23.52 13.48 19.38
CA GLU A 60 24.55 14.53 19.32
C GLU A 60 24.79 15.05 17.88
N ALA A 61 24.24 14.33 16.89
CA ALA A 61 24.48 14.55 15.46
C ALA A 61 23.96 15.89 14.93
N LEU A 62 22.85 16.40 15.48
CA LEU A 62 22.30 17.69 15.04
C LEU A 62 23.22 18.86 15.44
N PHE A 63 23.88 18.73 16.59
CA PHE A 63 24.78 19.74 17.12
C PHE A 63 26.16 19.72 16.46
N GLN A 64 26.76 18.54 16.28
CA GLN A 64 28.16 18.45 15.85
C GLN A 64 28.39 18.80 14.37
N THR A 65 27.36 18.73 13.53
CA THR A 65 27.61 18.68 12.10
C THR A 65 27.73 20.06 11.45
N GLY A 66 27.09 21.14 11.93
CA GLY A 66 27.01 22.42 11.18
C GLY A 66 26.29 22.31 9.81
N VAL A 67 26.13 21.08 9.32
CA VAL A 67 25.36 20.58 8.19
C VAL A 67 23.89 20.96 8.28
N PHE A 68 23.40 21.29 9.47
CA PHE A 68 22.01 21.65 9.70
C PHE A 68 21.58 22.90 8.94
N VAL A 69 22.42 23.93 8.90
CA VAL A 69 22.12 25.19 8.18
C VAL A 69 22.23 24.93 6.67
N ASP A 70 23.36 24.38 6.22
CA ASP A 70 23.66 24.16 4.80
C ASP A 70 22.74 23.13 4.09
N LYS A 71 22.07 22.25 4.87
CA LYS A 71 21.05 21.34 4.34
C LYS A 71 19.63 21.87 4.51
N ALA A 72 19.34 22.68 5.53
CA ALA A 72 18.02 23.29 5.71
C ALA A 72 17.68 24.22 4.54
N ASP A 73 18.67 24.91 3.97
CA ASP A 73 18.50 25.79 2.80
C ASP A 73 18.03 25.03 1.53
N ARG A 74 18.14 23.69 1.50
CA ARG A 74 17.60 22.86 0.39
C ARG A 74 16.15 22.42 0.59
N TYR A 75 15.52 22.79 1.71
CA TYR A 75 14.14 22.38 2.02
C TYR A 75 13.08 23.41 1.57
N ASP A 76 13.48 24.47 0.87
CA ASP A 76 12.61 25.58 0.46
C ASP A 76 11.52 25.25 -0.58
N ASP A 77 11.57 24.10 -1.24
CA ASP A 77 10.55 23.73 -2.24
C ASP A 77 9.18 23.31 -1.61
N GLY A 78 9.03 23.40 -0.28
CA GLY A 78 7.79 23.11 0.43
C GLY A 78 7.37 21.63 0.41
N ALA A 79 8.12 20.77 -0.27
CA ALA A 79 7.94 19.33 -0.27
C ALA A 79 8.81 18.71 0.82
N PRO A 80 8.26 17.83 1.67
CA PRO A 80 9.07 17.13 2.65
C PRO A 80 10.11 16.26 1.94
N ASN A 81 11.40 16.41 2.27
CA ASN A 81 12.39 15.47 1.75
C ASN A 81 12.20 14.13 2.47
N LEU A 82 11.71 13.17 1.71
CA LEU A 82 11.42 11.83 2.19
C LEU A 82 12.70 10.99 2.22
N PRO A 83 12.76 9.93 3.04
CA PRO A 83 13.88 9.01 3.03
C PRO A 83 14.15 8.52 1.60
N THR A 84 15.43 8.48 1.20
CA THR A 84 15.84 8.22 -0.18
C THR A 84 15.80 6.75 -0.57
N SER A 85 15.60 5.84 0.39
CA SER A 85 15.60 4.39 0.15
C SER A 85 14.42 3.71 0.82
N ASN A 86 13.73 2.86 0.05
CA ASN A 86 12.62 2.06 0.56
C ASN A 86 13.16 1.00 1.56
N PRO A 87 12.75 1.03 2.83
CA PRO A 87 13.19 0.07 3.84
C PRO A 87 12.67 -1.35 3.58
N CYS A 88 11.66 -1.50 2.73
CA CYS A 88 10.96 -2.76 2.46
C CYS A 88 11.46 -3.45 1.17
N HIS A 89 12.67 -3.12 0.71
CA HIS A 89 13.36 -3.78 -0.41
C HIS A 89 12.45 -4.05 -1.62
N SER A 90 11.94 -2.97 -2.24
CA SER A 90 11.09 -2.95 -3.45
C SER A 90 9.62 -3.39 -3.30
N SER A 91 9.14 -3.68 -2.09
CA SER A 91 7.71 -3.90 -1.85
C SER A 91 7.02 -2.60 -1.43
N ASN A 92 5.72 -2.49 -1.73
CA ASN A 92 4.92 -1.40 -1.19
C ASN A 92 4.76 -1.63 0.32
N CYS A 93 4.99 -0.60 1.12
CA CYS A 93 4.81 -0.71 2.55
C CYS A 93 4.40 0.60 3.18
N THR A 94 3.66 0.49 4.27
CA THR A 94 3.23 1.64 5.05
C THR A 94 3.73 1.45 6.47
N TYR A 95 4.33 2.48 7.05
CA TYR A 95 4.73 2.46 8.46
C TYR A 95 4.45 3.80 9.10
N THR A 96 4.32 3.79 10.42
CA THR A 96 4.10 4.98 11.22
C THR A 96 5.28 5.19 12.15
N ILE A 97 5.87 6.38 12.10
CA ILE A 97 6.90 6.83 13.05
C ILE A 97 6.24 7.80 14.02
N SER A 98 6.58 7.69 15.31
CA SER A 98 6.19 8.67 16.30
C SER A 98 7.43 9.21 16.99
N ASP A 99 7.66 10.51 16.83
CA ASP A 99 8.80 11.21 17.43
C ASP A 99 8.35 12.54 18.05
N ARG A 100 9.09 12.99 19.05
CA ARG A 100 8.87 14.28 19.70
C ARG A 100 9.71 15.34 19.03
N ALA A 101 9.12 16.48 18.71
CA ALA A 101 9.79 17.61 18.09
C ALA A 101 9.07 18.92 18.45
N PRO A 102 9.68 20.11 18.21
CA PRO A 102 8.98 21.36 18.43
C PRO A 102 7.94 21.63 17.34
N ALA A 103 6.73 22.02 17.72
CA ALA A 103 5.78 22.68 16.81
C ALA A 103 5.53 24.12 17.25
N ALA A 104 5.31 25.01 16.28
CA ALA A 104 4.83 26.35 16.56
C ALA A 104 3.30 26.37 16.61
N GLN A 105 2.76 27.11 17.57
CA GLN A 105 1.36 27.53 17.58
C GLN A 105 1.34 29.06 17.71
N CYS A 106 0.78 29.71 16.71
CA CYS A 106 0.81 31.14 16.52
C CYS A 106 -0.54 31.75 16.93
N ASN A 107 -0.47 32.88 17.64
CA ASN A 107 -1.66 33.62 18.06
C ASN A 107 -1.50 35.09 17.66
N GLN A 108 -2.58 35.67 17.14
CA GLN A 108 -2.64 37.04 16.62
C GLN A 108 -2.56 38.13 17.70
N THR A 109 -2.47 37.76 18.98
CA THR A 109 -2.49 38.72 20.09
C THR A 109 -1.11 38.83 20.73
N VAL A 110 -0.27 39.72 20.20
CA VAL A 110 0.91 40.20 20.94
C VAL A 110 0.48 41.43 21.76
N PRO A 111 0.49 41.38 23.10
CA PRO A 111 -0.05 42.46 23.94
C PRO A 111 0.74 43.77 23.88
N ASP A 112 1.99 43.75 23.41
CA ASP A 112 2.88 44.91 23.42
C ASP A 112 3.60 45.08 22.07
N SER A 113 2.91 45.66 21.09
CA SER A 113 3.49 46.13 19.81
C SER A 113 4.34 47.41 19.96
N SER A 114 4.59 47.87 21.19
CA SER A 114 5.26 49.15 21.47
C SER A 114 6.76 49.18 21.15
N ALA A 115 7.37 48.06 20.77
CA ALA A 115 8.83 47.89 20.69
C ALA A 115 9.45 47.93 19.27
N PHE A 116 8.69 48.19 18.21
CA PHE A 116 9.16 47.92 16.84
C PHE A 116 9.30 49.13 15.89
N TRP A 117 9.21 50.36 16.40
CA TRP A 117 9.45 51.56 15.59
C TRP A 117 10.95 51.75 15.26
N LEU A 118 11.41 51.17 14.15
CA LEU A 118 12.63 51.60 13.47
C LEU A 118 12.23 52.76 12.54
N GLY A 119 12.36 54.00 13.01
CA GLY A 119 11.80 55.18 12.32
C GLY A 119 12.08 55.26 10.80
N ALA A 120 11.13 55.86 10.06
CA ALA A 120 11.18 56.20 8.63
C ALA A 120 11.50 55.08 7.62
N LEU A 121 11.54 53.82 8.05
CA LEU A 121 11.79 52.67 7.19
C LEU A 121 10.50 51.87 6.99
N ASP A 122 10.18 51.56 5.74
CA ASP A 122 9.05 50.71 5.37
C ASP A 122 9.48 49.24 5.55
N ILE A 123 9.13 48.65 6.70
CA ILE A 123 9.44 47.26 7.03
C ILE A 123 8.35 46.37 6.46
N TYR A 124 8.67 45.49 5.51
CA TYR A 124 7.71 44.51 4.99
C TYR A 124 7.64 43.26 5.86
N TRP A 125 8.79 42.84 6.40
CA TRP A 125 8.93 41.66 7.26
C TRP A 125 9.98 41.93 8.32
N ASN A 126 9.72 41.51 9.54
CA ASN A 126 10.68 41.54 10.63
C ASN A 126 10.35 40.43 11.62
N ALA A 127 11.01 39.29 11.46
CA ALA A 127 11.04 38.29 12.51
C ALA A 127 12.14 38.67 13.50
N LYS A 128 11.79 38.74 14.78
CA LYS A 128 12.78 38.79 15.86
C LYS A 128 12.57 37.60 16.78
N PRO A 129 13.63 37.08 17.41
CA PRO A 129 13.42 36.22 18.55
C PRO A 129 12.78 37.14 19.59
N SER A 130 11.60 36.80 20.09
CA SER A 130 11.04 37.55 21.21
C SER A 130 12.05 37.39 22.34
N GLY A 131 12.80 38.47 22.62
CA GLY A 131 13.81 38.46 23.67
C GLY A 131 13.11 38.03 24.94
N ALA A 132 13.53 36.89 25.48
CA ALA A 132 13.00 36.23 26.66
C ALA A 132 12.11 37.13 27.52
N THR A 133 10.81 37.18 27.26
CA THR A 133 9.89 37.87 28.16
C THR A 133 9.83 37.00 29.39
N TRP A 134 10.59 37.39 30.41
CA TRP A 134 10.61 36.74 31.70
C TRP A 134 9.19 36.86 32.25
N ASP A 135 8.48 35.74 32.28
CA ASP A 135 7.17 35.64 32.90
C ASP A 135 7.40 35.52 34.42
N PRO A 136 7.13 36.55 35.23
CA PRO A 136 7.33 36.47 36.68
C PRO A 136 6.50 35.37 37.35
N THR A 137 5.42 34.93 36.72
CA THR A 137 4.48 33.96 37.29
C THR A 137 4.89 32.51 37.05
N ASN A 138 5.61 32.25 35.96
CA ASN A 138 6.19 30.96 35.62
C ASN A 138 7.66 31.20 35.35
N SER A 139 8.53 30.77 36.27
CA SER A 139 9.98 31.02 36.30
C SER A 139 10.80 30.45 35.12
N GLY A 140 10.29 30.52 33.89
CA GLY A 140 10.88 30.04 32.66
C GLY A 140 10.70 31.05 31.54
N ILE A 141 11.69 31.11 30.65
CA ILE A 141 11.64 31.93 29.46
C ILE A 141 10.72 31.23 28.45
N ARG A 142 9.71 31.91 27.93
CA ARG A 142 8.93 31.39 26.79
C ARG A 142 9.70 31.73 25.53
N GLY A 143 10.01 30.74 24.70
CA GLY A 143 10.55 31.01 23.38
C GLY A 143 9.37 31.24 22.49
N GLN A 144 9.19 32.52 22.25
CA GLN A 144 8.24 33.02 21.31
C GLN A 144 9.03 33.59 20.14
N ILE A 145 8.49 33.40 18.95
CA ILE A 145 8.98 34.09 17.77
C ILE A 145 7.93 35.16 17.48
N ALA A 146 8.35 36.41 17.56
CA ALA A 146 7.49 37.53 17.24
C ALA A 146 7.77 37.92 15.79
N ILE A 147 6.71 37.91 14.98
CA ILE A 147 6.78 38.28 13.58
C ILE A 147 5.93 39.52 13.42
N GLU A 148 6.55 40.56 12.89
CA GLU A 148 5.88 41.75 12.43
C GLU A 148 5.97 41.79 10.90
N TYR A 149 4.85 42.08 10.27
CA TYR A 149 4.77 42.19 8.82
C TYR A 149 3.80 43.30 8.44
N ASN A 150 4.06 43.91 7.29
CA ASN A 150 3.18 44.91 6.71
C ASN A 150 2.69 44.44 5.35
N SER A 151 1.40 44.65 5.09
CA SER A 151 0.86 44.59 3.74
C SER A 151 1.21 45.88 2.99
N GLU A 152 1.28 45.81 1.66
CA GLU A 152 1.52 46.98 0.81
C GLU A 152 0.47 48.10 1.03
N GLU A 153 -0.79 47.71 1.27
CA GLU A 153 -1.88 48.64 1.58
C GLU A 153 -1.63 49.44 2.86
N ASN A 154 -1.00 48.82 3.87
CA ASN A 154 -0.67 49.47 5.14
C ASN A 154 0.52 50.42 5.02
N ILE A 155 1.50 50.12 4.14
CA ILE A 155 2.70 50.95 3.96
C ILE A 155 2.37 52.29 3.30
N GLN A 156 1.41 52.31 2.36
CA GLN A 156 0.95 53.54 1.70
C GLN A 156 0.27 54.52 2.68
N GLN A 157 -0.23 54.02 3.82
CA GLN A 157 -0.74 54.85 4.90
C GLN A 157 0.38 55.09 5.90
N ALA A 158 1.03 56.25 5.88
CA ALA A 158 2.19 56.60 6.73
C ALA A 158 2.03 56.47 8.27
N ASN A 159 0.91 55.93 8.75
CA ASN A 159 0.60 55.58 10.15
C ASN A 159 0.23 54.09 10.32
N GLY A 160 0.51 53.23 9.33
CA GLY A 160 0.13 51.83 9.33
C GLY A 160 0.64 51.12 10.57
N VAL A 161 -0.28 50.68 11.43
CA VAL A 161 0.05 49.80 12.54
C VAL A 161 0.37 48.44 11.93
N GLY A 162 1.63 48.01 12.03
CA GLY A 162 2.03 46.69 11.57
C GLY A 162 1.21 45.60 12.23
N THR A 163 0.83 44.61 11.44
CA THR A 163 0.24 43.38 11.96
C THR A 163 1.36 42.56 12.58
N SER A 164 1.17 42.15 13.83
CA SER A 164 2.13 41.30 14.51
C SER A 164 1.43 40.10 15.12
N PHE A 165 2.12 38.97 15.13
CA PHE A 165 1.70 37.77 15.83
C PHE A 165 2.91 37.14 16.51
N ALA A 166 2.63 36.33 17.53
CA ALA A 166 3.66 35.58 18.22
C ALA A 166 3.37 34.09 18.14
N CYS A 167 4.41 33.32 17.86
CA CYS A 167 4.37 31.87 17.84
C CYS A 167 5.06 31.32 19.07
N ALA A 168 4.32 30.59 19.91
CA ALA A 168 4.89 29.83 21.00
C ALA A 168 5.27 28.44 20.50
N LEU A 169 6.40 27.93 20.97
CA LEU A 169 6.82 26.56 20.67
C LEU A 169 6.26 25.61 21.71
N PHE A 170 5.79 24.46 21.26
CA PHE A 170 5.24 23.39 22.08
C PHE A 170 6.09 22.14 21.93
N ASN A 171 6.23 21.38 23.02
CA ASN A 171 6.74 20.01 22.91
C ASN A 171 5.62 19.16 22.33
N THR A 172 5.75 18.75 21.07
CA THR A 172 4.70 18.02 20.37
C THR A 172 5.17 16.62 20.00
N THR A 173 4.23 15.69 19.98
CA THR A 173 4.47 14.35 19.44
C THR A 173 3.85 14.29 18.06
N TYR A 174 4.69 14.08 17.05
CA TYR A 174 4.26 13.88 15.67
C TYR A 174 3.98 12.39 15.44
N GLN A 175 2.90 12.08 14.74
CA GLN A 175 2.68 10.77 14.14
C GLN A 175 2.73 10.91 12.63
N ILE A 176 3.79 10.38 12.03
CA ILE A 176 4.05 10.49 10.60
C ILE A 176 3.80 9.12 9.98
N GLU A 177 2.88 9.05 9.04
CA GLU A 177 2.69 7.87 8.21
C GLU A 177 3.47 8.02 6.92
N VAL A 178 4.36 7.08 6.65
CA VAL A 178 5.12 7.01 5.41
C VAL A 178 4.59 5.84 4.60
N GLN A 179 4.13 6.15 3.38
CA GLN A 179 3.67 5.17 2.41
C GLN A 179 4.69 5.07 1.29
N TRP A 180 5.12 3.85 0.99
CA TRP A 180 6.00 3.52 -0.11
C TRP A 180 5.23 2.80 -1.22
N SER A 181 5.34 3.32 -2.43
CA SER A 181 4.85 2.69 -3.65
C SER A 181 6.02 2.47 -4.60
N GLY A 182 6.63 1.28 -4.54
CA GLY A 182 7.90 0.99 -5.22
C GLY A 182 9.04 1.85 -4.67
N ASP A 183 9.63 2.68 -5.51
CA ASP A 183 10.76 3.56 -5.15
C ASP A 183 10.33 4.99 -4.78
N SER A 184 9.04 5.32 -4.91
CA SER A 184 8.50 6.61 -4.48
C SER A 184 7.88 6.48 -3.09
N SER A 185 8.18 7.43 -2.22
CA SER A 185 7.53 7.58 -0.92
C SER A 185 6.60 8.79 -0.92
N THR A 186 5.63 8.76 -0.02
CA THR A 186 4.83 9.91 0.41
C THR A 186 4.73 9.84 1.94
N ALA A 187 5.07 10.92 2.65
CA ALA A 187 4.83 10.99 4.09
C ALA A 187 3.77 12.04 4.40
N CYS A 188 2.86 11.66 5.29
CA CYS A 188 1.74 12.46 5.73
C CYS A 188 1.77 12.53 7.26
N ILE A 189 1.46 13.71 7.80
CA ILE A 189 1.26 13.86 9.24
C ILE A 189 -0.15 13.36 9.56
N ASN A 190 -0.25 12.23 10.28
CA ASN A 190 -1.53 11.67 10.70
C ASN A 190 -2.13 12.46 11.87
N SER A 191 -1.30 12.83 12.85
CA SER A 191 -1.72 13.61 14.00
C SER A 191 -0.55 14.38 14.62
N ILE A 192 -0.89 15.50 15.26
CA ILE A 192 0.04 16.30 16.07
C ILE A 192 -0.58 16.42 17.46
N GLU A 193 0.07 15.82 18.45
CA GLU A 193 -0.34 15.93 19.84
C GLU A 193 0.46 17.05 20.51
N TYR A 194 -0.19 18.18 20.75
CA TYR A 194 0.42 19.32 21.44
C TYR A 194 0.55 19.03 22.93
N GLY A 195 1.79 18.95 23.42
CA GLY A 195 2.09 18.86 24.84
C GLY A 195 2.13 20.25 25.50
N GLY A 196 2.99 20.40 26.50
CA GLY A 196 3.19 21.68 27.17
C GLY A 196 3.92 22.68 26.27
N VAL A 197 3.72 23.98 26.56
CA VAL A 197 4.58 25.04 26.03
C VAL A 197 6.02 24.70 26.39
N TYR A 198 6.88 24.71 25.39
CA TYR A 198 8.28 24.45 25.57
C TYR A 198 8.92 25.67 26.27
N LEU A 199 9.29 25.48 27.54
CA LEU A 199 9.94 26.50 28.35
C LEU A 199 11.46 26.39 28.18
N PHE A 200 12.08 27.51 27.86
CA PHE A 200 13.52 27.60 27.69
C PHE A 200 14.11 27.69 29.08
N GLY A 201 14.92 26.69 29.41
CA GLY A 201 15.96 26.90 30.40
C GLY A 201 16.88 28.01 29.90
N ALA A 202 17.42 28.83 30.79
CA ALA A 202 18.55 29.67 30.43
C ALA A 202 19.56 28.76 29.72
N MET A 203 19.91 29.06 28.47
CA MET A 203 20.96 28.32 27.79
C MET A 203 22.16 28.30 28.76
N PRO A 204 22.68 27.12 29.15
CA PRO A 204 23.90 27.10 29.93
C PRO A 204 24.91 27.89 29.11
N GLY A 205 25.40 29.00 29.68
CA GLY A 205 26.30 29.94 28.99
C GLY A 205 27.60 29.29 28.51
N GLU A 206 27.82 28.02 28.86
CA GLU A 206 28.85 27.16 28.34
C GLU A 206 28.24 25.79 27.97
N PHE A 207 28.27 25.47 26.67
CA PHE A 207 27.80 24.22 26.04
C PHE A 207 28.56 22.95 26.48
N SER A 208 29.36 23.02 27.53
CA SER A 208 30.43 22.06 27.83
C SER A 208 29.98 20.80 28.59
N ALA A 209 28.69 20.65 28.89
CA ALA A 209 28.20 19.55 29.73
C ALA A 209 26.78 19.10 29.34
N LEU A 210 26.61 18.51 28.15
CA LEU A 210 25.42 17.73 27.77
C LEU A 210 25.39 16.39 28.53
N ASN A 211 25.31 16.45 29.86
CA ASN A 211 25.47 15.27 30.71
C ASN A 211 24.15 14.49 30.88
N THR A 212 23.00 15.08 30.54
CA THR A 212 21.70 14.42 30.67
C THR A 212 20.94 14.35 29.34
N ALA A 213 20.08 13.34 29.21
CA ALA A 213 19.20 13.18 28.04
C ALA A 213 18.30 14.41 27.83
N LYS A 214 17.87 15.06 28.92
CA LYS A 214 17.06 16.27 28.89
C LYS A 214 17.82 17.46 28.32
N ASP A 215 19.11 17.59 28.61
CA ASP A 215 19.94 18.68 28.05
C ASP A 215 20.14 18.48 26.53
N ARG A 216 20.30 17.22 26.09
CA ARG A 216 20.40 16.86 24.67
C ARG A 216 19.11 17.13 23.91
N GLU A 217 17.96 16.69 24.45
CA GLU A 217 16.64 17.03 23.92
C GLU A 217 16.49 18.55 23.82
N THR A 218 16.83 19.27 24.90
CA THR A 218 16.68 20.73 24.96
C THR A 218 17.51 21.45 23.90
N THR A 219 18.73 20.98 23.69
CA THR A 219 19.68 21.53 22.72
C THR A 219 19.28 21.22 21.29
N ASN A 220 18.75 20.02 21.02
CA ASN A 220 18.23 19.66 19.71
C ASN A 220 16.99 20.47 19.36
N PHE A 221 16.07 20.67 20.30
CA PHE A 221 14.92 21.55 20.11
C PHE A 221 15.36 22.99 19.82
N GLU A 222 16.37 23.48 20.52
CA GLU A 222 16.95 24.80 20.29
C GLU A 222 17.62 24.91 18.91
N ALA A 223 18.33 23.87 18.46
CA ALA A 223 18.92 23.82 17.12
C ALA A 223 17.83 23.88 16.04
N ILE A 224 16.78 23.06 16.15
CA ILE A 224 15.65 23.05 15.22
C ILE A 224 14.98 24.42 15.17
N LYS A 225 14.72 25.00 16.34
CA LYS A 225 14.19 26.37 16.43
C LYS A 225 15.10 27.35 15.70
N ASN A 226 16.40 27.35 15.99
CA ASN A 226 17.34 28.32 15.41
C ASN A 226 17.46 28.16 13.89
N THR A 227 17.33 26.94 13.37
CA THR A 227 17.28 26.67 11.92
C THR A 227 15.99 27.19 11.29
N ILE A 228 14.84 26.88 11.88
CA ILE A 228 13.56 27.39 11.34
C ILE A 228 13.52 28.92 11.47
N TYR A 229 14.04 29.43 12.58
CA TYR A 229 14.17 30.85 12.82
C TYR A 229 15.12 31.47 11.82
N SER A 230 16.28 30.88 11.50
CA SER A 230 17.21 31.46 10.51
C SER A 230 16.59 31.66 9.14
N GLN A 231 15.70 30.76 8.71
CA GLN A 231 14.95 30.89 7.44
C GLN A 231 13.98 32.08 7.42
N MET A 232 13.49 32.50 8.59
CA MET A 232 12.60 33.66 8.74
C MET A 232 13.30 34.90 9.26
N ASN A 233 14.51 34.74 9.82
CA ASN A 233 15.25 35.73 10.55
C ASN A 233 15.98 36.60 9.56
N GLU A 234 15.36 37.72 9.23
CA GLU A 234 15.99 38.93 8.75
C GLU A 234 14.88 39.97 8.61
N SER A 235 15.23 41.25 8.55
CA SER A 235 14.26 42.31 8.28
C SER A 235 14.27 42.63 6.79
N LEU A 236 13.12 42.47 6.12
CA LEU A 236 12.94 42.98 4.78
C LEU A 236 12.51 44.46 4.87
N VAL A 237 13.42 45.36 4.49
CA VAL A 237 13.21 46.80 4.57
C VAL A 237 13.31 47.42 3.18
N LEU A 238 12.33 48.26 2.82
CA LEU A 238 12.36 49.06 1.60
C LEU A 238 12.93 50.45 1.90
N LEU A 239 13.97 50.84 1.15
CA LEU A 239 14.54 52.18 1.23
C LEU A 239 13.83 53.11 0.23
N GLN A 240 13.03 54.06 0.70
CA GLN A 240 12.19 54.96 -0.13
C GLN A 240 12.92 55.76 -1.22
N HIS A 241 14.25 55.90 -1.15
CA HIS A 241 15.01 56.77 -2.07
C HIS A 241 15.88 56.03 -3.08
N ALA A 242 15.95 54.70 -3.00
CA ALA A 242 16.50 53.86 -4.04
C ALA A 242 15.88 52.47 -3.89
N PHE A 243 15.31 51.92 -4.96
CA PHE A 243 14.76 50.55 -5.03
C PHE A 243 15.84 49.45 -4.86
N TYR A 244 16.83 49.68 -4.00
CA TYR A 244 17.75 48.65 -3.54
C TYR A 244 17.21 48.16 -2.21
N PHE A 245 16.75 46.91 -2.22
CA PHE A 245 16.66 46.13 -1.01
C PHE A 245 18.09 45.93 -0.54
N THR A 246 18.47 46.53 0.60
CA THR A 246 19.68 46.11 1.30
C THR A 246 19.32 44.83 2.04
N THR A 247 19.14 43.76 1.29
CA THR A 247 19.15 42.44 1.90
C THR A 247 20.61 42.19 2.30
N PRO A 248 20.89 41.69 3.52
CA PRO A 248 22.00 40.74 3.64
C PRO A 248 21.82 39.69 2.54
N ASP A 249 22.87 39.09 2.01
CA ASP A 249 22.81 38.15 0.86
C ASP A 249 22.00 36.85 1.11
N SER A 250 21.04 36.83 2.06
CA SER A 250 20.41 35.66 2.68
C SER A 250 18.92 35.82 3.07
N VAL A 251 18.15 36.73 2.45
CA VAL A 251 16.72 36.83 2.77
C VAL A 251 15.95 35.66 2.13
N ASP A 252 15.93 34.53 2.83
CA ASP A 252 15.26 33.30 2.38
C ASP A 252 13.73 33.38 2.48
N VAL A 253 13.18 34.29 3.29
CA VAL A 253 11.74 34.36 3.56
C VAL A 253 10.89 34.51 2.29
N ILE A 254 11.40 35.18 1.25
CA ILE A 254 10.68 35.38 -0.03
C ILE A 254 10.65 34.12 -0.91
N TYR A 255 11.53 33.16 -0.64
CA TYR A 255 11.58 31.86 -1.32
C TYR A 255 10.76 30.80 -0.58
N THR A 256 10.38 31.06 0.66
CA THR A 256 9.46 30.20 1.41
C THR A 256 8.02 30.32 0.91
N SER A 257 7.17 29.38 1.33
CA SER A 257 5.72 29.41 1.08
C SER A 257 4.96 30.56 1.78
N LEU A 258 5.66 31.48 2.46
CA LEU A 258 5.05 32.63 3.14
C LEU A 258 4.74 33.78 2.18
N ALA A 259 5.51 33.93 1.10
CA ALA A 259 5.25 34.90 0.04
C ALA A 259 4.25 34.31 -0.97
N ALA A 260 3.12 34.99 -1.19
CA ALA A 260 2.16 34.63 -2.22
C ALA A 260 2.69 34.97 -3.62
N ASN A 261 3.51 36.02 -3.72
CA ASN A 261 4.26 36.37 -4.91
C ASN A 261 5.73 36.62 -4.52
N ASN A 262 6.66 35.94 -5.17
CA ASN A 262 8.10 36.14 -4.98
C ASN A 262 8.67 37.25 -5.88
N SER A 263 7.83 37.90 -6.70
CA SER A 263 8.23 39.01 -7.57
C SER A 263 8.28 40.32 -6.80
N ILE A 264 9.50 40.70 -6.42
CA ILE A 264 9.81 42.00 -5.83
C ILE A 264 9.38 43.17 -6.73
N GLN A 265 9.33 42.96 -8.06
CA GLN A 265 8.97 44.01 -9.02
C GLN A 265 7.46 44.28 -9.09
N GLU A 266 6.63 43.31 -8.75
CA GLU A 266 5.18 43.40 -8.88
C GLU A 266 4.47 43.74 -7.56
N GLY A 267 5.25 43.91 -6.48
CA GLY A 267 4.73 44.06 -5.13
C GLY A 267 4.79 42.74 -4.38
N LEU A 268 5.41 42.76 -3.20
CA LEU A 268 5.45 41.59 -2.32
C LEU A 268 4.07 41.40 -1.67
N GLU A 269 3.41 40.31 -2.03
CA GLU A 269 2.15 39.90 -1.42
C GLU A 269 2.39 38.72 -0.48
N TRP A 270 1.87 38.82 0.74
CA TRP A 270 1.90 37.73 1.72
C TRP A 270 0.69 36.82 1.56
N VAL A 271 0.83 35.55 1.95
CA VAL A 271 -0.33 34.64 2.05
C VAL A 271 -1.36 35.23 3.02
N SER A 272 -2.65 35.14 2.66
CA SER A 272 -3.75 35.77 3.39
C SER A 272 -3.89 35.31 4.85
N ASP A 273 -3.47 34.08 5.15
CA ASP A 273 -3.38 33.53 6.51
C ASP A 273 -1.92 33.20 6.85
N LEU A 274 -1.14 34.26 7.08
CA LEU A 274 0.28 34.16 7.40
C LEU A 274 0.53 33.41 8.73
N VAL A 275 -0.42 33.48 9.67
CA VAL A 275 -0.33 32.78 10.96
C VAL A 275 -0.29 31.27 10.72
N THR A 276 -1.27 30.76 9.97
CA THR A 276 -1.31 29.33 9.60
C THR A 276 -0.14 28.96 8.69
N ALA A 277 0.25 29.85 7.76
CA ALA A 277 1.37 29.59 6.86
C ALA A 277 2.70 29.42 7.63
N VAL A 278 2.98 30.24 8.64
CA VAL A 278 4.16 30.07 9.50
C VAL A 278 4.10 28.76 10.26
N GLU A 279 2.95 28.40 10.86
CA GLU A 279 2.80 27.10 11.51
C GLU A 279 3.09 25.93 10.55
N GLN A 280 2.62 26.04 9.30
CA GLN A 280 2.88 25.03 8.26
C GLN A 280 4.35 24.97 7.87
N VAL A 281 5.07 26.10 7.76
CA VAL A 281 6.52 26.10 7.54
C VAL A 281 7.22 25.39 8.69
N PHE A 282 6.87 25.69 9.95
CA PHE A 282 7.42 24.97 11.10
C PHE A 282 7.17 23.45 11.03
N GLN A 283 5.94 23.06 10.69
CA GLN A 283 5.57 21.66 10.58
C GLN A 283 6.30 20.95 9.42
N ASN A 284 6.39 21.58 8.25
CA ASN A 284 7.06 21.02 7.08
C ASN A 284 8.57 20.90 7.30
N THR A 285 9.23 21.90 7.90
CA THR A 285 10.66 21.84 8.21
C THR A 285 10.95 20.79 9.28
N THR A 286 10.10 20.69 10.32
CA THR A 286 10.24 19.67 11.35
C THR A 286 10.01 18.26 10.77
N HIS A 287 9.01 18.08 9.92
CA HIS A 287 8.72 16.81 9.27
C HIS A 287 9.86 16.37 8.35
N SER A 288 10.35 17.29 7.53
CA SER A 288 11.53 17.17 6.69
C SER A 288 12.79 16.73 7.44
N LEU A 289 12.95 17.24 8.66
CA LEU A 289 14.04 16.87 9.54
C LEU A 289 13.87 15.47 10.12
N LEU A 290 12.67 15.14 10.61
CA LEU A 290 12.37 13.82 11.17
C LEU A 290 12.46 12.71 10.11
N ALA A 291 12.22 13.05 8.85
CA ALA A 291 12.36 12.14 7.72
C ALA A 291 13.84 11.97 7.26
N PHE A 292 14.75 12.82 7.73
CA PHE A 292 16.14 12.81 7.28
C PHE A 292 16.94 11.66 7.91
N ASP A 293 17.78 11.00 7.08
CA ASP A 293 18.65 9.93 7.53
C ASP A 293 19.96 10.49 8.12
N PHE A 294 20.03 10.54 9.45
CA PHE A 294 21.24 10.88 10.20
C PHE A 294 22.16 9.67 10.47
N GLY A 295 21.90 8.52 9.84
CA GLY A 295 22.60 7.26 10.08
C GLY A 295 22.11 6.51 11.33
N THR A 296 21.05 6.99 11.96
CA THR A 296 20.36 6.32 13.06
C THR A 296 19.11 5.62 12.53
N THR A 297 18.95 4.35 12.91
CA THR A 297 17.83 3.52 12.47
C THR A 297 17.04 3.00 13.66
N ALA A 298 15.71 2.94 13.53
CA ALA A 298 14.82 2.31 14.49
C ALA A 298 14.01 1.19 13.82
N ASP A 299 13.73 0.13 14.58
CA ASP A 299 12.84 -0.93 14.11
C ASP A 299 11.39 -0.56 14.45
N VAL A 300 10.57 -0.38 13.41
CA VAL A 300 9.15 -0.02 13.54
C VAL A 300 8.26 -1.12 12.95
N SER A 301 7.03 -1.23 13.46
CA SER A 301 6.01 -2.07 12.83
C SER A 301 5.58 -1.46 11.50
N CYS A 302 5.66 -2.22 10.44
CA CYS A 302 5.30 -1.82 9.09
C CYS A 302 4.31 -2.82 8.46
N LEU A 303 3.39 -2.30 7.66
CA LEU A 303 2.43 -3.08 6.91
C LEU A 303 2.97 -3.27 5.49
N LEU A 304 3.49 -4.47 5.17
CA LEU A 304 3.93 -4.80 3.83
C LEU A 304 2.73 -5.19 2.98
N THR A 305 2.59 -4.52 1.85
CA THR A 305 1.52 -4.76 0.88
C THR A 305 2.12 -5.53 -0.29
N LYS A 306 1.85 -6.83 -0.36
CA LYS A 306 2.33 -7.68 -1.45
C LYS A 306 1.20 -7.96 -2.42
N SER A 307 1.35 -7.50 -3.66
CA SER A 307 0.47 -7.89 -4.76
C SER A 307 0.92 -9.22 -5.34
N GLY A 308 0.05 -10.22 -5.28
CA GLY A 308 0.28 -11.55 -5.82
C GLY A 308 -0.84 -11.92 -6.78
N LEU A 309 -0.49 -12.66 -7.84
CA LEU A 309 -1.50 -13.31 -8.68
C LEU A 309 -2.02 -14.52 -7.93
N VAL A 310 -3.25 -14.43 -7.42
CA VAL A 310 -3.94 -15.55 -6.78
C VAL A 310 -4.94 -16.13 -7.76
N PHE A 311 -4.88 -17.44 -7.91
CA PHE A 311 -5.87 -18.18 -8.69
C PHE A 311 -7.18 -18.23 -7.89
N SER A 312 -8.19 -17.52 -8.38
CA SER A 312 -9.52 -17.50 -7.78
C SER A 312 -10.47 -18.35 -8.63
N TYR A 313 -11.06 -19.36 -8.01
CA TYR A 313 -12.06 -20.20 -8.66
C TYR A 313 -13.44 -19.55 -8.58
N ASN A 314 -14.17 -19.52 -9.69
CA ASN A 314 -15.59 -19.15 -9.66
C ASN A 314 -16.43 -20.39 -9.36
N PRO A 315 -16.98 -20.55 -8.14
CA PRO A 315 -17.69 -21.76 -7.75
C PRO A 315 -18.97 -21.96 -8.59
N GLN A 316 -19.62 -20.88 -9.05
CA GLN A 316 -20.85 -20.99 -9.84
C GLN A 316 -20.58 -21.61 -11.21
N MET A 317 -19.49 -21.19 -11.87
CA MET A 317 -19.09 -21.75 -13.16
C MET A 317 -18.63 -23.20 -13.03
N LEU A 318 -17.96 -23.54 -11.93
CA LEU A 318 -17.62 -24.91 -11.59
C LEU A 318 -18.89 -25.77 -11.48
N TRP A 319 -19.84 -25.36 -10.62
CA TRP A 319 -21.09 -26.09 -10.42
C TRP A 319 -21.93 -26.22 -11.69
N LEU A 320 -21.98 -25.19 -12.55
CA LEU A 320 -22.67 -25.28 -13.83
C LEU A 320 -22.03 -26.31 -14.76
N ALA A 321 -20.70 -26.28 -14.92
CA ALA A 321 -20.01 -27.20 -15.81
C ALA A 321 -20.12 -28.66 -15.33
N TYR A 322 -19.85 -28.92 -14.04
CA TYR A 322 -19.97 -30.27 -13.48
C TYR A 322 -21.42 -30.73 -13.37
N GLY A 323 -22.34 -29.82 -13.03
CA GLY A 323 -23.77 -30.11 -12.90
C GLY A 323 -24.41 -30.50 -14.23
N ILE A 324 -24.12 -29.77 -15.32
CA ILE A 324 -24.62 -30.10 -16.65
C ILE A 324 -24.08 -31.45 -17.11
N ASN A 325 -22.78 -31.71 -16.95
CA ASN A 325 -22.17 -32.99 -17.33
C ASN A 325 -22.77 -34.17 -16.56
N LEU A 326 -23.00 -34.01 -15.25
CA LEU A 326 -23.65 -35.03 -14.43
C LEU A 326 -25.08 -35.28 -14.92
N ALA A 327 -25.86 -34.23 -15.17
CA ALA A 327 -27.24 -34.35 -15.65
C ALA A 327 -27.32 -35.07 -17.01
N VAL A 328 -26.45 -34.70 -17.97
CA VAL A 328 -26.38 -35.36 -19.28
C VAL A 328 -26.00 -36.83 -19.13
N SER A 329 -25.03 -37.15 -18.27
CA SER A 329 -24.61 -38.53 -18.01
C SER A 329 -25.76 -39.37 -17.44
N VAL A 330 -26.52 -38.83 -16.49
CA VAL A 330 -27.70 -39.48 -15.91
C VAL A 330 -28.79 -39.72 -16.97
N LEU A 331 -29.05 -38.74 -17.84
CA LEU A 331 -30.03 -38.88 -18.93
C LEU A 331 -29.62 -39.98 -19.93
N CYS A 332 -28.34 -40.08 -20.27
CA CYS A 332 -27.85 -41.11 -21.16
C CYS A 332 -27.93 -42.52 -20.55
N LEU A 333 -27.62 -42.67 -19.27
CA LEU A 333 -27.80 -43.93 -18.55
C LEU A 333 -29.29 -44.32 -18.47
N ALA A 334 -30.17 -43.36 -18.20
CA ALA A 334 -31.61 -43.59 -18.18
C ALA A 334 -32.14 -44.04 -19.54
N ALA A 335 -31.71 -43.39 -20.63
CA ALA A 335 -32.07 -43.79 -21.99
C ALA A 335 -31.56 -45.20 -22.33
N GLY A 336 -30.33 -45.54 -21.93
CA GLY A 336 -29.76 -46.88 -22.08
C GLY A 336 -30.57 -47.95 -21.33
N ALA A 337 -30.95 -47.67 -20.08
CA ALA A 337 -31.76 -48.58 -19.28
C ALA A 337 -33.19 -48.77 -19.84
N ILE A 338 -33.83 -47.70 -20.31
CA ILE A 338 -35.16 -47.76 -20.94
C ILE A 338 -35.10 -48.60 -22.22
N ALA A 339 -34.09 -48.39 -23.06
CA ALA A 339 -33.92 -49.15 -24.30
C ALA A 339 -33.59 -50.62 -24.03
N ALA A 340 -32.77 -50.91 -23.02
CA ALA A 340 -32.49 -52.29 -22.60
C ALA A 340 -33.76 -53.01 -22.15
N LYS A 341 -34.63 -52.32 -21.40
CA LYS A 341 -35.93 -52.86 -20.97
C LYS A 341 -36.90 -53.05 -22.15
N GLY A 342 -36.93 -52.11 -23.10
CA GLY A 342 -37.85 -52.14 -24.25
C GLY A 342 -37.50 -53.18 -25.31
N ASN A 343 -36.20 -53.43 -25.54
CA ASN A 343 -35.75 -54.37 -26.57
C ASN A 343 -35.94 -55.85 -26.20
N GLN A 344 -36.46 -56.17 -25.01
CA GLN A 344 -36.63 -57.54 -24.52
C GLN A 344 -35.49 -58.44 -24.99
N PHE A 345 -34.25 -58.05 -24.65
CA PHE A 345 -33.09 -58.86 -25.00
C PHE A 345 -33.21 -60.19 -24.25
N GLY A 346 -33.92 -61.13 -24.86
CA GLY A 346 -34.13 -62.51 -24.40
C GLY A 346 -32.95 -63.41 -24.74
N GLY A 347 -31.79 -62.82 -25.04
CA GLY A 347 -30.53 -63.53 -25.06
C GLY A 347 -30.13 -63.76 -23.61
N ASP A 348 -30.27 -64.99 -23.15
CA ASP A 348 -29.71 -65.42 -21.87
C ASP A 348 -28.21 -65.08 -21.88
N ALA A 349 -27.69 -64.39 -20.87
CA ALA A 349 -26.27 -64.02 -20.79
C ALA A 349 -25.36 -65.25 -20.55
N GLY A 350 -25.92 -66.45 -20.66
CA GLY A 350 -25.21 -67.70 -20.64
C GLY A 350 -24.19 -67.77 -21.77
N PHE A 351 -23.04 -68.36 -21.46
CA PHE A 351 -21.93 -68.60 -22.39
C PHE A 351 -22.36 -69.27 -23.71
N GLY A 352 -23.46 -70.04 -23.70
CA GLY A 352 -24.04 -70.66 -24.89
C GLY A 352 -24.56 -69.68 -25.95
N ALA A 353 -25.24 -68.59 -25.55
CA ALA A 353 -25.73 -67.58 -26.49
C ALA A 353 -24.58 -66.76 -27.11
N PHE A 354 -23.51 -66.56 -26.34
CA PHE A 354 -22.28 -65.96 -26.86
C PHE A 354 -21.59 -66.87 -27.89
N LEU A 355 -21.52 -68.17 -27.62
CA LEU A 355 -21.01 -69.16 -28.57
C LEU A 355 -21.88 -69.25 -29.85
N ASP A 356 -23.21 -69.23 -29.73
CA ASP A 356 -24.09 -69.29 -30.89
C ASP A 356 -24.01 -68.02 -31.76
N SER A 357 -23.84 -66.84 -31.16
CA SER A 357 -23.68 -65.59 -31.92
C SER A 357 -22.31 -65.46 -32.61
N THR A 358 -21.30 -66.19 -32.15
CA THR A 358 -19.96 -66.21 -32.76
C THR A 358 -19.74 -67.39 -33.70
N ARG A 359 -20.65 -68.37 -33.71
CA ARG A 359 -20.60 -69.56 -34.58
C ARG A 359 -21.08 -69.19 -35.99
N HIS A 360 -20.23 -69.48 -36.97
CA HIS A 360 -20.47 -69.20 -38.37
C HIS A 360 -21.63 -70.05 -38.93
N SER A 361 -22.55 -69.46 -39.68
CA SER A 361 -23.78 -70.12 -40.17
C SER A 361 -23.53 -71.31 -41.10
N GLU A 362 -22.32 -71.44 -41.66
CA GLU A 362 -21.96 -72.56 -42.54
C GLU A 362 -21.80 -73.90 -41.80
N LEU A 363 -21.65 -73.88 -40.46
CA LEU A 363 -21.56 -75.10 -39.63
C LEU A 363 -22.92 -75.68 -39.21
N ASN A 364 -24.04 -75.13 -39.69
CA ASN A 364 -25.39 -75.66 -39.42
C ASN A 364 -26.02 -76.40 -40.60
N VAL A 365 -25.32 -76.54 -41.74
CA VAL A 365 -25.80 -77.24 -42.94
C VAL A 365 -25.04 -78.55 -43.17
N GLN A 366 -24.83 -79.33 -42.11
CA GLN A 366 -24.57 -80.76 -42.28
C GLN A 366 -25.76 -81.51 -41.71
N ASP A 367 -26.47 -82.22 -42.59
CA ASP A 367 -27.50 -83.21 -42.31
C ASP A 367 -27.00 -84.15 -41.20
N ILE A 368 -27.36 -83.83 -39.96
CA ILE A 368 -27.27 -84.79 -38.87
C ILE A 368 -28.65 -85.45 -38.84
N ASP A 369 -28.67 -86.68 -39.36
CA ASP A 369 -29.77 -87.64 -39.33
C ASP A 369 -30.57 -87.55 -38.01
N GLU A 370 -31.89 -87.30 -38.11
CA GLU A 370 -32.83 -87.02 -36.99
C GLU A 370 -32.90 -88.13 -35.91
N THR A 371 -32.17 -89.22 -36.09
CA THR A 371 -32.12 -90.35 -35.16
C THR A 371 -30.98 -90.27 -34.14
N ALA A 372 -30.02 -89.37 -34.30
CA ALA A 372 -28.86 -89.27 -33.41
C ALA A 372 -29.18 -88.53 -32.09
N LYS A 373 -29.71 -89.27 -31.11
CA LYS A 373 -30.00 -88.75 -29.76
C LYS A 373 -28.70 -88.63 -28.95
N LEU A 374 -28.16 -87.42 -28.85
CA LEU A 374 -26.99 -87.13 -28.00
C LEU A 374 -27.28 -87.51 -26.53
N ARG A 375 -26.54 -88.50 -26.01
CA ARG A 375 -26.60 -88.89 -24.60
C ARG A 375 -25.37 -88.37 -23.88
N TYR A 376 -25.58 -87.66 -22.77
CA TYR A 376 -24.51 -87.24 -21.88
C TYR A 376 -24.03 -88.46 -21.08
N GLY A 377 -22.77 -88.83 -21.23
CA GLY A 377 -22.21 -90.04 -20.63
C GLY A 377 -20.75 -89.85 -20.22
N ARG A 378 -20.31 -90.65 -19.25
CA ARG A 378 -18.96 -90.60 -18.71
C ARG A 378 -17.99 -91.21 -19.72
N LEU A 379 -17.02 -90.44 -20.21
CA LEU A 379 -16.00 -90.91 -21.14
C LEU A 379 -14.90 -91.62 -20.33
N SER A 380 -14.93 -92.96 -20.34
CA SER A 380 -13.89 -93.85 -19.78
C SER A 380 -13.81 -93.94 -18.24
N SER A 381 -13.51 -95.15 -17.74
CA SER A 381 -13.57 -95.51 -16.32
C SER A 381 -12.36 -95.07 -15.48
N HIS A 382 -11.46 -94.24 -16.01
CA HIS A 382 -10.25 -93.84 -15.27
C HIS A 382 -9.89 -92.35 -15.29
N GLY A 383 -10.84 -91.48 -15.63
CA GLY A 383 -10.64 -90.04 -15.43
C GLY A 383 -11.98 -89.31 -15.45
N GLU A 384 -12.15 -88.32 -14.58
CA GLU A 384 -13.38 -87.52 -14.45
C GLU A 384 -13.53 -86.54 -15.62
N GLN A 385 -13.68 -87.05 -16.84
CA GLN A 385 -14.01 -86.22 -17.99
C GLN A 385 -15.41 -86.61 -18.50
N TRP A 386 -16.27 -85.59 -18.54
CA TRP A 386 -17.63 -85.67 -19.05
C TRP A 386 -17.66 -85.05 -20.45
N GLY A 387 -18.29 -85.74 -21.39
CA GLY A 387 -18.42 -85.23 -22.76
C GLY A 387 -19.61 -85.84 -23.47
N PHE A 388 -20.05 -85.16 -24.52
CA PHE A 388 -21.15 -85.60 -25.36
C PHE A 388 -20.66 -86.71 -26.29
N MET A 389 -21.35 -87.85 -26.29
CA MET A 389 -21.08 -88.94 -27.23
C MET A 389 -22.29 -89.06 -28.17
N VAL A 390 -22.05 -89.19 -29.46
CA VAL A 390 -23.08 -89.56 -30.44
C VAL A 390 -23.27 -91.06 -30.32
N GLY A 391 -24.38 -91.49 -29.72
CA GLY A 391 -24.76 -92.90 -29.68
C GLY A 391 -25.27 -93.29 -31.05
N GLY A 392 -24.55 -94.19 -31.74
CA GLY A 392 -25.03 -94.88 -32.93
C GLY A 392 -26.10 -95.91 -32.60
#